data_AF-A0A2N3BEF1-F1
#
_entry.id   AF-A0A2N3BEF1-F1
#
_cell.length_a   1.000
_cell.length_b   1.000
_cell.length_c   1.000
_cell.angle_alpha   90.00
_cell.angle_beta   90.00
_cell.angle_gamma   90.00
#
_symmetry.space_group_name_H-M   'P 1'
#
loop_
_entity.id
_entity.type
_entity.pdbx_description
1 polymer ?
#
loop_
_entity_poly.entity_id
_entity_poly.type
_entity_poly.pdbx_seq_one_letter_code
_entity_poly.pdbx_strand_id
1 'polypeptide(L)'
;MKIFVPADAFARALGSDAVADAIAAAAAARGVSVQIVRNGSRGMVWLEPLVELDAPEGRMAFGPFAAEDAGALFDAPDAHPKALGPTEEIAFFKRQTRLTFARVGVIDPLDLADYQAHGGLAGLRRALAMAPEGIVAEVVESGLRGRGGAGFPTGIKWRTVAAAPGPQKYIVCNADEGDSGTFADRMLIEGDPFALIEGMVIAGLAVGADRGFVYLRSEYP
;
A
#
# COMPACT_ATOMS: atom_id res chain seq x y z
N MET A 1 -15.62 -14.04 -10.98
CA MET A 1 -14.72 -14.34 -9.86
C MET A 1 -13.64 -13.28 -9.79
N LYS A 2 -13.23 -12.85 -8.58
CA LYS A 2 -12.17 -11.85 -8.41
C LYS A 2 -10.96 -12.53 -7.77
N ILE A 3 -9.79 -12.37 -8.39
CA ILE A 3 -8.53 -12.96 -7.96
C ILE A 3 -7.52 -11.84 -7.82
N PHE A 4 -6.73 -11.86 -6.76
CA PHE A 4 -5.70 -10.87 -6.47
C PHE A 4 -4.34 -11.52 -6.67
N VAL A 5 -3.50 -10.88 -7.49
CA VAL A 5 -2.13 -11.32 -7.78
C VAL A 5 -1.19 -10.14 -7.58
N PRO A 6 -0.33 -10.17 -6.56
CA PRO A 6 0.49 -9.01 -6.24
C PRO A 6 1.39 -8.55 -7.39
N ALA A 7 1.55 -7.24 -7.52
CA ALA A 7 2.32 -6.58 -8.57
C ALA A 7 3.43 -5.69 -8.02
N ASP A 8 3.69 -5.75 -6.72
CA ASP A 8 4.88 -5.18 -6.11
C ASP A 8 6.16 -5.90 -6.60
N ALA A 9 7.29 -5.24 -6.42
CA ALA A 9 8.56 -5.72 -6.91
C ALA A 9 9.04 -7.03 -6.24
N PHE A 10 8.61 -7.37 -5.02
CA PHE A 10 8.93 -8.68 -4.43
C PHE A 10 8.20 -9.79 -5.16
N ALA A 11 6.89 -9.63 -5.36
CA ALA A 11 6.07 -10.62 -6.04
C ALA A 11 6.48 -10.79 -7.51
N ARG A 12 6.78 -9.68 -8.21
CA ARG A 12 7.26 -9.75 -9.60
C ARG A 12 8.61 -10.46 -9.71
N ALA A 13 9.53 -10.20 -8.78
CA ALA A 13 10.81 -10.90 -8.74
C ALA A 13 10.65 -12.42 -8.52
N LEU A 14 9.53 -12.84 -7.94
CA LEU A 14 9.16 -14.24 -7.72
C LEU A 14 8.17 -14.79 -8.76
N GLY A 15 7.96 -14.08 -9.88
CA GLY A 15 7.20 -14.57 -11.03
C GLY A 15 5.70 -14.26 -11.01
N SER A 16 5.22 -13.29 -10.23
CA SER A 16 3.79 -13.00 -10.12
C SER A 16 3.12 -12.56 -11.43
N ASP A 17 3.86 -11.97 -12.37
CA ASP A 17 3.34 -11.63 -13.71
C ASP A 17 2.99 -12.90 -14.51
N ALA A 18 3.88 -13.92 -14.49
CA ALA A 18 3.62 -15.20 -15.11
C ALA A 18 2.45 -15.94 -14.44
N VAL A 19 2.30 -15.80 -13.12
CA VAL A 19 1.13 -16.31 -12.38
C VAL A 19 -0.16 -15.65 -12.85
N ALA A 20 -0.18 -14.31 -12.99
CA ALA A 20 -1.36 -13.59 -13.47
C ALA A 20 -1.75 -14.03 -14.90
N ASP A 21 -0.76 -14.15 -15.80
CA ASP A 21 -0.99 -14.61 -17.17
C ASP A 21 -1.51 -16.05 -17.21
N ALA A 22 -0.95 -16.94 -16.40
CA ALA A 22 -1.40 -18.33 -16.31
C ALA A 22 -2.83 -18.45 -15.77
N ILE A 23 -3.21 -17.63 -14.78
CA ILE A 23 -4.58 -17.56 -14.26
C ILE A 23 -5.54 -17.07 -15.34
N ALA A 24 -5.17 -16.04 -16.10
CA ALA A 24 -5.98 -15.53 -17.20
C ALA A 24 -6.19 -16.60 -18.29
N ALA A 25 -5.12 -17.29 -18.69
CA ALA A 25 -5.18 -18.36 -19.67
C ALA A 25 -6.03 -19.55 -19.19
N ALA A 26 -5.87 -19.96 -17.93
CA ALA A 26 -6.65 -21.04 -17.32
C ALA A 26 -8.15 -20.70 -17.23
N ALA A 27 -8.50 -19.44 -16.93
CA ALA A 27 -9.88 -18.95 -16.93
C ALA A 27 -10.48 -18.99 -18.35
N ALA A 28 -9.74 -18.48 -19.34
CA ALA A 28 -10.17 -18.45 -20.73
C ALA A 28 -10.40 -19.86 -21.30
N ALA A 29 -9.51 -20.81 -21.01
CA ALA A 29 -9.64 -22.21 -21.43
C ALA A 29 -10.90 -22.89 -20.84
N ARG A 30 -11.38 -22.42 -19.69
CA ARG A 30 -12.60 -22.92 -19.01
C ARG A 30 -13.84 -22.07 -19.32
N GLY A 31 -13.73 -21.00 -20.10
CA GLY A 31 -14.83 -20.07 -20.37
C GLY A 31 -15.33 -19.33 -19.12
N VAL A 32 -14.49 -19.16 -18.10
CA VAL A 32 -14.83 -18.51 -16.83
C VAL A 32 -14.42 -17.04 -16.87
N SER A 33 -15.33 -16.13 -16.49
CA SER A 33 -15.01 -14.72 -16.33
C SER A 33 -14.28 -14.46 -15.02
N VAL A 34 -13.06 -13.93 -15.11
CA VAL A 34 -12.23 -13.55 -13.97
C VAL A 34 -11.85 -12.06 -14.04
N GLN A 35 -11.90 -11.38 -12.90
CA GLN A 35 -11.25 -10.10 -12.69
C GLN A 35 -9.96 -10.35 -11.93
N ILE A 36 -8.82 -10.11 -12.58
CA ILE A 36 -7.51 -10.19 -11.92
C ILE A 36 -7.15 -8.79 -11.45
N VAL A 37 -7.08 -8.60 -10.14
CA VAL A 37 -6.60 -7.36 -9.52
C VAL A 37 -5.11 -7.49 -9.23
N ARG A 38 -4.35 -6.50 -9.67
CA ARG A 38 -2.91 -6.41 -9.44
C ARG A 38 -2.64 -5.59 -8.18
N ASN A 39 -2.93 -6.18 -7.02
CA ASN A 39 -2.75 -5.53 -5.71
C ASN A 39 -1.27 -5.38 -5.32
N GLY A 40 -0.99 -4.66 -4.23
CA GLY A 40 0.34 -4.70 -3.60
C GLY A 40 0.59 -6.00 -2.80
N SER A 41 1.76 -6.15 -2.20
CA SER A 41 2.04 -7.26 -1.27
C SER A 41 1.36 -7.05 0.08
N ARG A 42 0.88 -8.14 0.70
CA ARG A 42 0.47 -8.16 2.12
C ARG A 42 1.66 -8.01 3.10
N GLY A 43 2.89 -8.16 2.61
CA GLY A 43 4.14 -8.10 3.40
C GLY A 43 4.58 -9.45 3.97
N MET A 44 3.92 -10.54 3.56
CA MET A 44 4.32 -11.91 3.91
C MET A 44 5.23 -12.47 2.81
N VAL A 45 6.41 -11.86 2.65
CA VAL A 45 7.28 -12.06 1.48
C VAL A 45 7.65 -13.53 1.23
N TRP A 46 7.71 -14.37 2.27
CA TRP A 46 8.00 -15.81 2.12
C TRP A 46 6.86 -16.61 1.45
N LEU A 47 5.67 -16.00 1.32
CA LEU A 47 4.51 -16.57 0.62
C LEU A 47 4.30 -15.94 -0.76
N GLU A 48 5.12 -14.97 -1.16
CA GLU A 48 4.96 -14.37 -2.48
C GLU A 48 5.42 -15.34 -3.60
N PRO A 49 4.74 -15.38 -4.77
CA PRO A 49 3.48 -14.72 -5.08
C PRO A 49 2.31 -15.26 -4.24
N LEU A 50 1.66 -14.38 -3.48
CA LEU A 50 0.55 -14.70 -2.60
C LEU A 50 -0.75 -14.39 -3.35
N VAL A 51 -1.31 -15.40 -4.00
CA VAL A 51 -2.59 -15.27 -4.71
C VAL A 51 -3.72 -15.27 -3.69
N GLU A 52 -4.69 -14.37 -3.86
CA GLU A 52 -5.91 -14.39 -3.05
C GLU A 52 -7.15 -14.57 -3.94
N LEU A 53 -8.07 -15.43 -3.52
CA LEU A 53 -9.38 -15.61 -4.13
C LEU A 53 -10.43 -14.88 -3.29
N ASP A 54 -11.27 -14.07 -3.94
CA ASP A 54 -12.40 -13.44 -3.27
C ASP A 54 -13.51 -14.46 -2.98
N ALA A 55 -13.88 -14.62 -1.69
CA ALA A 55 -14.89 -15.56 -1.23
C ALA A 55 -15.84 -14.91 -0.20
N PRO A 56 -17.03 -15.48 0.07
CA PRO A 56 -18.01 -14.90 0.98
C PRO A 56 -17.50 -14.65 2.40
N GLU A 57 -16.60 -15.50 2.89
CA GLU A 57 -16.00 -15.44 4.22
C GLU A 57 -14.80 -14.46 4.30
N GLY A 58 -14.47 -13.81 3.18
CA GLY A 58 -13.27 -12.99 3.01
C GLY A 58 -12.31 -13.59 1.98
N ARG A 59 -11.17 -12.94 1.79
CA ARG A 59 -10.18 -13.41 0.81
C ARG A 59 -9.46 -14.65 1.32
N MET A 60 -9.33 -15.65 0.45
CA MET A 60 -8.66 -16.92 0.71
C MET A 60 -7.28 -16.92 0.06
N ALA A 61 -6.24 -17.19 0.85
CA ALA A 61 -4.84 -17.06 0.43
C ALA A 61 -4.25 -18.37 -0.08
N PHE A 62 -3.38 -18.26 -1.10
CA PHE A 62 -2.61 -19.34 -1.68
C PHE A 62 -1.17 -18.90 -1.89
N GLY A 63 -0.19 -19.61 -1.31
CA GLY A 63 1.20 -19.19 -1.45
C GLY A 63 2.23 -20.19 -0.90
N PRO A 64 3.48 -20.17 -1.41
CA PRO A 64 3.95 -19.42 -2.57
C PRO A 64 3.43 -20.04 -3.89
N PHE A 65 2.69 -19.26 -4.66
CA PHE A 65 1.94 -19.72 -5.83
C PHE A 65 2.79 -19.67 -7.10
N ALA A 66 2.74 -20.70 -7.94
CA ALA A 66 3.48 -20.78 -9.19
C ALA A 66 2.52 -20.81 -10.40
N ALA A 67 3.04 -20.52 -11.59
CA ALA A 67 2.22 -20.45 -12.80
C ALA A 67 1.52 -21.78 -13.11
N GLU A 68 2.17 -22.91 -12.81
CA GLU A 68 1.63 -24.25 -13.04
C GLU A 68 0.44 -24.58 -12.12
N ASP A 69 0.30 -23.88 -10.99
CA ASP A 69 -0.79 -24.07 -10.04
C ASP A 69 -2.11 -23.43 -10.52
N ALA A 70 -2.05 -22.52 -11.51
CA ALA A 70 -3.17 -21.67 -11.91
C ALA A 70 -4.45 -22.42 -12.27
N GLY A 71 -4.32 -23.60 -12.91
CA GLY A 71 -5.47 -24.43 -13.27
C GLY A 71 -6.26 -24.91 -12.05
N ALA A 72 -5.59 -25.23 -10.96
CA ALA A 72 -6.20 -25.84 -9.78
C ALA A 72 -7.12 -24.88 -9.01
N LEU A 73 -6.95 -23.55 -9.18
CA LEU A 73 -7.86 -22.54 -8.62
C LEU A 73 -9.29 -22.66 -9.15
N PHE A 74 -9.47 -23.17 -10.36
CA PHE A 74 -10.77 -23.27 -11.01
C PHE A 74 -11.44 -24.64 -10.79
N ASP A 75 -10.67 -25.64 -10.36
CA ASP A 75 -11.14 -27.02 -10.27
C ASP A 75 -11.55 -27.38 -8.83
N ALA A 76 -10.67 -27.17 -7.85
CA ALA A 76 -10.93 -27.48 -6.44
C ALA A 76 -10.06 -26.60 -5.51
N PRO A 77 -10.36 -25.28 -5.39
CA PRO A 77 -9.52 -24.34 -4.63
C PRO A 77 -9.39 -24.73 -3.16
N ASP A 78 -10.44 -25.23 -2.51
CA ASP A 78 -10.41 -25.60 -1.08
C ASP A 78 -9.51 -26.80 -0.77
N ALA A 79 -9.24 -27.64 -1.77
CA ALA A 79 -8.35 -28.81 -1.65
C ALA A 79 -6.92 -28.51 -2.12
N HIS A 80 -6.62 -27.25 -2.50
CA HIS A 80 -5.32 -26.89 -3.02
C HIS A 80 -4.22 -27.09 -1.97
N PRO A 81 -3.09 -27.75 -2.28
CA PRO A 81 -2.02 -28.03 -1.31
C PRO A 81 -1.36 -26.76 -0.75
N LYS A 82 -1.49 -25.65 -1.48
CA LYS A 82 -1.01 -24.32 -1.05
C LYS A 82 -2.11 -23.41 -0.48
N ALA A 83 -3.31 -23.92 -0.23
CA ALA A 83 -4.35 -23.14 0.44
C ALA A 83 -3.94 -22.83 1.88
N LEU A 84 -4.04 -21.57 2.27
CA LEU A 84 -3.63 -21.07 3.58
C LEU A 84 -4.83 -20.68 4.47
N GLY A 85 -6.05 -20.72 3.90
CA GLY A 85 -7.25 -20.23 4.57
C GLY A 85 -7.45 -18.72 4.38
N PRO A 86 -8.30 -18.08 5.22
CA PRO A 86 -8.55 -16.65 5.15
C PRO A 86 -7.26 -15.83 5.34
N THR A 87 -6.94 -14.93 4.42
CA THR A 87 -5.68 -14.16 4.41
C THR A 87 -5.44 -13.42 5.72
N GLU A 88 -6.49 -12.79 6.27
CA GLU A 88 -6.40 -11.97 7.47
C GLU A 88 -6.27 -12.79 8.76
N GLU A 89 -6.59 -14.08 8.70
CA GLU A 89 -6.46 -15.01 9.84
C GLU A 89 -5.06 -15.63 9.94
N ILE A 90 -4.20 -15.45 8.93
CA ILE A 90 -2.81 -15.88 8.98
C ILE A 90 -2.13 -15.19 10.16
N ALA A 91 -1.58 -15.98 11.10
CA ALA A 91 -1.12 -15.49 12.40
C ALA A 91 -0.08 -14.36 12.32
N PHE A 92 0.73 -14.29 11.27
CA PHE A 92 1.63 -13.15 11.06
C PHE A 92 0.89 -11.86 10.74
N PHE A 93 -0.16 -11.92 9.91
CA PHE A 93 -0.94 -10.76 9.51
C PHE A 93 -1.87 -10.30 10.64
N LYS A 94 -2.61 -11.25 11.24
CA LYS A 94 -3.59 -11.00 12.32
C LYS A 94 -3.01 -10.29 13.55
N ARG A 95 -1.73 -10.50 13.85
CA ARG A 95 -1.06 -9.94 15.04
C ARG A 95 -0.48 -8.53 14.83
N GLN A 96 -0.70 -7.91 13.67
CA GLN A 96 -0.19 -6.58 13.36
C GLN A 96 -1.20 -5.48 13.71
N THR A 97 -0.68 -4.32 14.11
CA THR A 97 -1.46 -3.07 14.17
C THR A 97 -1.15 -2.23 12.93
N ARG A 98 -1.83 -2.51 11.83
CA ARG A 98 -1.59 -1.84 10.53
C ARG A 98 -2.35 -0.50 10.45
N LEU A 99 -1.80 0.55 11.07
CA LEU A 99 -2.36 1.91 10.94
C LEU A 99 -2.00 2.53 9.58
N THR A 100 -0.70 2.63 9.29
CA THR A 100 -0.20 3.21 8.02
C THR A 100 -0.36 2.25 6.85
N PHE A 101 -0.15 0.96 7.09
CA PHE A 101 -0.18 -0.09 6.06
C PHE A 101 -1.58 -0.73 5.92
N ALA A 102 -2.63 -0.07 6.39
CA ALA A 102 -3.99 -0.61 6.45
C ALA A 102 -4.49 -1.13 5.09
N ARG A 103 -4.15 -0.43 3.99
CA ARG A 103 -4.58 -0.76 2.63
C ARG A 103 -3.53 -1.50 1.80
N VAL A 104 -2.26 -1.45 2.20
CA VAL A 104 -1.15 -2.07 1.45
C VAL A 104 -1.42 -3.57 1.29
N GLY A 105 -1.58 -4.00 0.04
CA GLY A 105 -1.92 -5.36 -0.38
C GLY A 105 -3.40 -5.73 -0.32
N VAL A 106 -4.27 -4.83 0.13
CA VAL A 106 -5.72 -4.98 0.09
C VAL A 106 -6.28 -4.42 -1.21
N ILE A 107 -5.87 -3.22 -1.60
CA ILE A 107 -6.44 -2.49 -2.73
C ILE A 107 -5.67 -2.73 -4.03
N ASP A 108 -6.28 -2.38 -5.16
CA ASP A 108 -5.53 -2.01 -6.36
C ASP A 108 -4.82 -0.65 -6.11
N PRO A 109 -3.48 -0.58 -6.12
CA PRO A 109 -2.75 0.63 -5.75
C PRO A 109 -3.04 1.84 -6.64
N LEU A 110 -3.50 1.62 -7.88
CA LEU A 110 -3.75 2.68 -8.86
C LEU A 110 -5.24 2.98 -9.06
N ASP A 111 -6.13 2.29 -8.34
CA ASP A 111 -7.57 2.56 -8.35
C ASP A 111 -7.95 3.57 -7.26
N LEU A 112 -8.25 4.80 -7.69
CA LEU A 112 -8.69 5.86 -6.79
C LEU A 112 -10.04 5.53 -6.10
N ALA A 113 -10.94 4.80 -6.75
CA ALA A 113 -12.21 4.41 -6.16
C ALA A 113 -11.99 3.36 -5.05
N ASP A 114 -11.07 2.43 -5.26
CA ASP A 114 -10.69 1.43 -4.25
C ASP A 114 -10.01 2.10 -3.04
N TYR A 115 -9.12 3.07 -3.28
CA TYR A 115 -8.53 3.90 -2.22
C TYR A 115 -9.60 4.62 -1.39
N GLN A 116 -10.57 5.28 -2.05
CA GLN A 116 -11.66 5.99 -1.38
C GLN A 116 -12.59 5.05 -0.59
N ALA A 117 -12.92 3.88 -1.16
CA ALA A 117 -13.74 2.87 -0.49
C ALA A 117 -13.11 2.37 0.82
N HIS A 118 -11.78 2.40 0.90
CA HIS A 118 -11.00 2.01 2.09
C HIS A 118 -10.55 3.21 2.95
N GLY A 119 -11.34 4.29 2.95
CA GLY A 119 -11.14 5.45 3.83
C GLY A 119 -10.15 6.48 3.32
N GLY A 120 -9.64 6.32 2.09
CA GLY A 120 -8.79 7.31 1.43
C GLY A 120 -9.49 8.66 1.24
N LEU A 121 -8.70 9.74 1.24
CA LEU A 121 -9.10 11.14 1.17
C LEU A 121 -9.91 11.66 2.37
N ALA A 122 -10.24 10.82 3.36
CA ALA A 122 -10.97 11.26 4.54
C ALA A 122 -10.16 12.30 5.34
N GLY A 123 -8.84 12.08 5.49
CA GLY A 123 -7.94 13.02 6.16
C GLY A 123 -7.82 14.33 5.40
N LEU A 124 -7.66 14.26 4.08
CA LEU A 124 -7.56 15.44 3.21
C LEU A 124 -8.85 16.27 3.23
N ARG A 125 -10.01 15.64 3.08
CA ARG A 125 -11.31 16.33 3.13
C ARG A 125 -11.49 17.07 4.45
N ARG A 126 -11.07 16.47 5.56
CA ARG A 126 -11.09 17.10 6.88
C ARG A 126 -10.10 18.26 6.97
N ALA A 127 -8.86 18.07 6.53
CA ALA A 127 -7.83 19.11 6.53
C ALA A 127 -8.23 20.34 5.70
N LEU A 128 -8.92 20.15 4.57
CA LEU A 128 -9.45 21.25 3.73
C LEU A 128 -10.50 22.11 4.45
N ALA A 129 -11.17 21.57 5.47
CA ALA A 129 -12.14 22.30 6.29
C ALA A 129 -11.51 22.92 7.55
N MET A 130 -10.19 22.82 7.72
CA MET A 130 -9.46 23.32 8.89
C MET A 130 -8.59 24.52 8.52
N ALA A 131 -8.33 25.39 9.50
CA ALA A 131 -7.24 26.36 9.40
C ALA A 131 -5.88 25.63 9.45
N PRO A 132 -4.84 26.11 8.72
CA PRO A 132 -3.50 25.51 8.74
C PRO A 132 -2.95 25.24 10.13
N GLU A 133 -3.14 26.18 11.07
CA GLU A 133 -2.70 26.07 12.46
C GLU A 133 -3.37 24.90 13.19
N GLY A 134 -4.63 24.62 12.88
CA GLY A 134 -5.38 23.48 13.41
C GLY A 134 -4.79 22.15 12.94
N ILE A 135 -4.40 22.06 11.67
CA ILE A 135 -3.76 20.85 11.12
C ILE A 135 -2.42 20.61 11.83
N VAL A 136 -1.61 21.66 12.01
CA VAL A 136 -0.33 21.56 12.75
C VAL A 136 -0.57 21.13 14.20
N ALA A 137 -1.58 21.69 14.87
CA ALA A 137 -1.91 21.37 16.26
C ALA A 137 -2.23 19.87 16.44
N GLU A 138 -3.03 19.29 15.55
CA GLU A 138 -3.35 17.86 15.61
C GLU A 138 -2.16 16.95 15.37
N VAL A 139 -1.26 17.32 14.45
CA VAL A 139 -0.03 16.55 14.24
C VAL A 139 0.88 16.63 15.47
N VAL A 140 0.90 17.75 16.18
CA VAL A 140 1.60 17.86 17.47
C VAL A 140 0.93 16.97 18.53
N GLU A 141 -0.39 17.02 18.65
CA GLU A 141 -1.15 16.22 19.62
C GLU A 141 -0.99 14.71 19.39
N SER A 142 -0.93 14.28 18.13
CA SER A 142 -0.70 12.86 17.78
C SER A 142 0.63 12.30 18.29
N GLY A 143 1.60 13.17 18.62
CA GLY A 143 2.95 12.76 19.02
C GLY A 143 3.77 12.14 17.88
N LEU A 144 3.39 12.34 16.61
CA LEU A 144 4.13 11.79 15.47
C LEU A 144 5.59 12.25 15.47
N ARG A 145 6.49 11.29 15.31
CA ARG A 145 7.94 11.49 15.21
C ARG A 145 8.42 11.13 13.81
N GLY A 146 9.54 11.74 13.40
CA GLY A 146 10.22 11.41 12.15
C GLY A 146 10.61 9.93 12.10
N ARG A 147 10.19 9.24 11.03
CA ARG A 147 10.37 7.79 10.88
C ARG A 147 11.66 7.37 10.18
N GLY A 148 12.37 8.30 9.53
CA GLY A 148 13.71 8.08 8.95
C GLY A 148 14.87 8.10 9.96
N GLY A 149 14.65 7.66 11.20
CA GLY A 149 15.72 7.48 12.20
C GLY A 149 15.80 8.56 13.29
N ALA A 150 15.98 9.84 12.94
CA ALA A 150 16.26 10.90 13.94
C ALA A 150 15.13 11.14 14.97
N GLY A 151 13.90 10.71 14.69
CA GLY A 151 12.81 10.72 15.66
C GLY A 151 12.39 12.11 16.13
N PHE A 152 12.70 13.17 15.38
CA PHE A 152 12.31 14.54 15.72
C PHE A 152 10.77 14.71 15.64
N PRO A 153 10.12 15.44 16.55
CA PRO A 153 8.66 15.63 16.52
C PRO A 153 8.20 16.34 15.23
N THR A 154 7.36 15.66 14.44
CA THR A 154 6.92 16.14 13.11
C THR A 154 6.13 17.43 13.21
N GLY A 155 5.20 17.52 14.17
CA GLY A 155 4.39 18.73 14.35
C GLY A 155 5.18 19.96 14.77
N ILE A 156 6.28 19.79 15.53
CA ILE A 156 7.19 20.90 15.87
C ILE A 156 7.95 21.37 14.63
N LYS A 157 8.43 20.45 13.79
CA LYS A 157 9.04 20.80 12.50
C LYS A 157 8.08 21.60 11.63
N TRP A 158 6.83 21.16 11.51
CA TRP A 158 5.81 21.85 10.71
C TRP A 158 5.47 23.24 11.26
N ARG A 159 5.35 23.39 12.57
CA ARG A 159 5.15 24.70 13.22
C ARG A 159 6.25 25.68 12.88
N THR A 160 7.51 25.25 12.91
CA THR A 160 8.66 26.09 12.52
C THR A 160 8.56 26.53 11.06
N VAL A 161 8.20 25.63 10.14
CA VAL A 161 8.03 25.97 8.71
C VAL A 161 6.83 26.89 8.49
N ALA A 162 5.72 26.68 9.19
CA ALA A 162 4.54 27.53 9.11
C ALA A 162 4.85 28.98 9.55
N ALA A 163 5.61 29.15 10.63
CA ALA A 163 6.00 30.46 11.16
C ALA A 163 7.10 31.17 10.34
N ALA A 164 7.85 30.44 9.52
CA ALA A 164 8.93 31.02 8.72
C ALA A 164 8.38 31.97 7.65
N PRO A 165 8.95 33.18 7.50
CA PRO A 165 8.58 34.11 6.44
C PRO A 165 9.09 33.61 5.08
N GLY A 166 8.34 33.90 4.02
CA GLY A 166 8.73 33.57 2.65
C GLY A 166 7.50 33.36 1.76
N PRO A 167 7.49 33.90 0.53
CA PRO A 167 6.34 33.77 -0.37
C PRO A 167 6.18 32.36 -0.94
N GLN A 168 7.23 31.53 -0.89
CA GLN A 168 7.26 30.19 -1.42
C GLN A 168 7.78 29.22 -0.35
N LYS A 169 7.03 28.14 -0.13
CA LYS A 169 7.40 27.03 0.75
C LYS A 169 7.30 25.71 -0.01
N TYR A 170 7.94 24.67 0.52
CA TYR A 170 8.05 23.39 -0.14
C TYR A 170 7.77 22.23 0.81
N ILE A 171 7.17 21.17 0.28
CA ILE A 171 7.13 19.84 0.91
C ILE A 171 8.13 18.94 0.17
N VAL A 172 8.97 18.24 0.93
CA VAL A 172 9.91 17.27 0.36
C VAL A 172 9.71 15.94 1.06
N CYS A 173 9.36 14.92 0.30
CA CYS A 173 9.41 13.53 0.72
C CYS A 173 10.78 12.96 0.37
N ASN A 174 11.49 12.45 1.37
CA ASN A 174 12.69 11.66 1.16
C ASN A 174 12.27 10.18 1.11
N ALA A 175 12.29 9.61 -0.09
CA ALA A 175 12.01 8.19 -0.37
C ALA A 175 13.26 7.49 -0.94
N ASP A 176 14.44 7.88 -0.43
CA ASP A 176 15.71 7.30 -0.87
C ASP A 176 15.96 5.90 -0.29
N GLU A 177 15.34 5.55 0.85
CA GLU A 177 15.40 4.25 1.55
C GLU A 177 16.65 3.40 1.22
N GLY A 178 17.83 3.99 1.42
CA GLY A 178 19.11 3.44 0.97
C GLY A 178 19.69 2.36 1.89
N ASP A 179 19.15 2.23 3.11
CA ASP A 179 19.59 1.27 4.11
C ASP A 179 19.28 -0.18 3.67
N SER A 180 20.18 -1.11 4.00
CA SER A 180 19.93 -2.53 3.73
C SER A 180 18.87 -3.07 4.70
N GLY A 181 17.96 -3.90 4.19
CA GLY A 181 16.88 -4.48 4.97
C GLY A 181 15.67 -3.56 5.19
N THR A 182 15.70 -2.32 4.68
CA THR A 182 14.53 -1.44 4.64
C THR A 182 13.85 -1.53 3.27
N PHE A 183 12.52 -1.58 3.30
CA PHE A 183 11.68 -1.66 2.11
C PHE A 183 10.24 -1.20 2.41
N ALA A 184 10.03 -0.53 3.54
CA ALA A 184 8.71 -0.08 3.98
C ALA A 184 8.23 1.09 3.10
N ASP A 185 9.13 2.03 2.77
CA ASP A 185 8.80 3.13 1.86
C ASP A 185 8.45 2.58 0.48
N ARG A 186 9.26 1.64 -0.03
CA ARG A 186 8.94 0.92 -1.27
C ARG A 186 7.55 0.30 -1.25
N MET A 187 7.26 -0.51 -0.22
CA MET A 187 5.98 -1.19 -0.09
C MET A 187 4.79 -0.21 -0.04
N LEU A 188 4.93 0.91 0.66
CA LEU A 188 3.87 1.91 0.76
C LEU A 188 3.66 2.61 -0.59
N ILE A 189 4.74 2.99 -1.28
CA ILE A 189 4.65 3.69 -2.58
C ILE A 189 4.10 2.77 -3.66
N GLU A 190 4.54 1.51 -3.71
CA GLU A 190 4.03 0.53 -4.68
C GLU A 190 2.61 0.06 -4.36
N GLY A 191 2.24 -0.02 -3.07
CA GLY A 191 1.00 -0.65 -2.61
C GLY A 191 -0.13 0.28 -2.19
N ASP A 192 0.15 1.54 -1.85
CA ASP A 192 -0.82 2.58 -1.46
C ASP A 192 -0.28 4.00 -1.78
N PRO A 193 0.06 4.31 -3.05
CA PRO A 193 0.72 5.58 -3.43
C PRO A 193 -0.13 6.80 -3.10
N PHE A 194 -1.46 6.67 -3.13
CA PHE A 194 -2.36 7.78 -2.80
C PHE A 194 -2.24 8.23 -1.34
N ALA A 195 -1.85 7.35 -0.41
CA ALA A 195 -1.60 7.74 0.98
C ALA A 195 -0.41 8.70 1.11
N LEU A 196 0.66 8.50 0.33
CA LEU A 196 1.80 9.43 0.28
C LEU A 196 1.35 10.78 -0.26
N ILE A 197 0.62 10.78 -1.38
CA ILE A 197 0.13 12.01 -2.02
C ILE A 197 -0.79 12.76 -1.06
N GLU A 198 -1.76 12.09 -0.45
CA GLU A 198 -2.66 12.67 0.55
C GLU A 198 -1.88 13.28 1.72
N GLY A 199 -0.91 12.55 2.28
CA GLY A 199 -0.07 13.05 3.36
C GLY A 199 0.73 14.29 2.99
N MET A 200 1.30 14.34 1.78
CA MET A 200 2.04 15.50 1.27
C MET A 200 1.14 16.71 1.04
N VAL A 201 -0.08 16.52 0.53
CA VAL A 201 -1.04 17.61 0.35
C VAL A 201 -1.48 18.16 1.71
N ILE A 202 -1.79 17.30 2.68
CA ILE A 202 -2.13 17.72 4.05
C ILE A 202 -0.97 18.51 4.67
N ALA A 203 0.27 18.07 4.49
CA ALA A 203 1.45 18.79 4.94
C ALA A 203 1.58 20.17 4.28
N GLY A 204 1.32 20.25 2.97
CA GLY A 204 1.31 21.51 2.21
C GLY A 204 0.28 22.51 2.74
N LEU A 205 -0.95 22.03 2.97
CA LEU A 205 -2.02 22.83 3.59
C LEU A 205 -1.62 23.33 4.98
N ALA A 206 -0.97 22.49 5.79
CA ALA A 206 -0.59 22.83 7.15
C ALA A 206 0.49 23.93 7.23
N VAL A 207 1.44 23.95 6.29
CA VAL A 207 2.60 24.86 6.35
C VAL A 207 2.53 26.03 5.36
N GLY A 208 1.54 26.03 4.47
CA GLY A 208 1.39 27.02 3.39
C GLY A 208 2.35 26.79 2.23
N ALA A 209 2.57 25.53 1.84
CA ALA A 209 3.36 25.17 0.67
C ALA A 209 2.46 24.71 -0.49
N ASP A 210 2.74 25.17 -1.70
CA ASP A 210 2.02 24.84 -2.94
C ASP A 210 2.87 24.01 -3.92
N ARG A 211 4.11 23.68 -3.55
CA ARG A 211 5.03 22.84 -4.33
C ARG A 211 5.58 21.68 -3.49
N GLY A 212 5.54 20.49 -4.08
CA GLY A 212 6.03 19.26 -3.47
C GLY A 212 7.03 18.53 -4.36
N PHE A 213 8.03 17.88 -3.75
CA PHE A 213 8.96 16.99 -4.42
C PHE A 213 9.03 15.65 -3.70
N VAL A 214 9.04 14.56 -4.47
CA VAL A 214 9.38 13.23 -4.00
C VAL A 214 10.75 12.91 -4.56
N TYR A 215 11.73 12.73 -3.68
CA TYR A 215 13.04 12.22 -4.06
C TYR A 215 13.02 10.71 -3.91
N LEU A 216 12.91 10.00 -5.04
CA LEU A 216 12.93 8.54 -5.12
C LEU A 216 14.31 8.08 -5.60
N ARG A 217 14.86 7.07 -4.93
CA ARG A 217 16.12 6.45 -5.35
C ARG A 217 16.01 5.80 -6.73
N SER A 218 17.11 5.69 -7.45
CA SER A 218 17.14 5.07 -8.78
C SER A 218 16.89 3.56 -8.78
N GLU A 219 17.13 2.86 -7.67
CA GLU A 219 17.00 1.41 -7.55
C GLU A 219 15.56 0.95 -7.31
N TYR A 220 14.61 1.88 -7.15
CA TYR A 220 13.17 1.64 -7.15
C TYR A 220 12.59 2.19 -8.47
N PRO A 221 12.66 1.43 -9.57
CA PRO A 221 12.28 1.88 -10.92
C PRO A 221 10.77 1.95 -11.16
#